data_AF-W9DBR3-F1
#
_entry.id   AF-W9DBR3-F1
#
_cell.length_a   1.000
_cell.length_b   1.000
_cell.length_c   1.000
_cell.angle_alpha   90.00
_cell.angle_beta   90.00
_cell.angle_gamma   90.00
#
_symmetry.space_group_name_H-M   'P 1'
#
loop_
_entity.id
_entity.type
_entity.pdbx_description
1 polymer ?
#
loop_
_entity_poly.entity_id
_entity_poly.type
_entity_poly.pdbx_seq_one_letter_code
_entity_poly.pdbx_strand_id
1 'polypeptide(L)'
;MRYGPSVRTMDELLEVVAAGQAVSITGQFVAQSYRNPGVAFVPVDDVPSCPLSLCTRNSDTSSVITELRRAVAASTRTEESRTPARHS
;
A
#
# COMPACT_ATOMS: atom_id res chain seq x y z
N MET A 1 5.96 -19.53 18.88
CA MET A 1 6.36 -18.99 17.56
C MET A 1 7.44 -17.94 17.77
N ARG A 2 8.44 -17.86 16.88
CA ARG A 2 9.47 -16.82 16.92
C ARG A 2 9.15 -15.82 15.81
N TYR A 3 8.78 -14.60 16.18
CA TYR A 3 8.58 -13.52 15.21
C TYR A 3 9.93 -12.99 14.71
N GLY A 4 9.93 -12.37 13.53
CA GLY A 4 11.07 -11.60 13.03
C GLY A 4 11.32 -10.34 13.86
N PRO A 5 12.39 -9.58 13.55
CA PRO A 5 12.67 -8.30 14.20
C PRO A 5 11.48 -7.33 14.16
N SER A 6 11.30 -6.56 15.23
CA SER A 6 10.30 -5.49 15.24
C SER A 6 10.84 -4.27 14.50
N VAL A 7 10.05 -3.73 13.57
CA VAL A 7 10.38 -2.54 12.77
C VAL A 7 9.28 -1.49 12.88
N ARG A 8 9.57 -0.23 12.56
CA ARG A 8 8.65 0.90 12.67
C ARG A 8 8.39 1.62 11.35
N THR A 9 9.25 1.41 10.36
CA THR A 9 9.16 2.08 9.05
C THR A 9 9.26 1.07 7.91
N MET A 10 8.86 1.49 6.70
CA MET A 10 9.03 0.66 5.51
C MET A 10 10.50 0.46 5.16
N ASP A 11 11.35 1.47 5.34
CA ASP A 11 12.78 1.35 5.08
C ASP A 11 13.45 0.32 6.00
N GLU A 12 13.17 0.37 7.31
CA GLU A 12 13.64 -0.64 8.27
C GLU A 12 13.12 -2.04 7.92
N LEU A 13 11.85 -2.14 7.52
CA LEU A 13 11.27 -3.41 7.09
C LEU A 13 12.02 -3.99 5.89
N LEU A 14 12.29 -3.16 4.87
CA LEU A 14 13.00 -3.59 3.65
C LEU A 14 14.44 -3.98 3.95
N GLU A 15 15.11 -3.31 4.88
CA GLU A 15 16.46 -3.67 5.32
C GLU A 15 16.48 -5.04 6.02
N VAL A 16 15.53 -5.30 6.93
CA VAL A 16 15.40 -6.60 7.61
C VAL A 16 15.09 -7.74 6.64
N VAL A 17 14.24 -7.48 5.63
CA VAL A 17 13.97 -8.45 4.55
C VAL A 17 15.21 -8.67 3.70
N ALA A 18 15.93 -7.62 3.30
CA ALA A 18 17.17 -7.71 2.52
C ALA A 18 18.27 -8.48 3.27
N ALA A 19 18.30 -8.39 4.60
CA ALA A 19 19.18 -9.17 5.48
C ALA A 19 18.78 -10.64 5.61
N GLY A 20 17.68 -11.08 4.97
CA GLY A 20 17.18 -12.46 5.02
C GLY A 20 16.54 -12.83 6.36
N GLN A 21 16.15 -11.85 7.17
CA GLN A 21 15.66 -12.07 8.53
C GLN A 21 14.13 -12.14 8.64
N ALA A 22 13.41 -11.76 7.58
CA ALA A 22 11.96 -11.77 7.55
C ALA A 22 11.39 -11.87 6.12
N VAL A 23 10.10 -12.19 6.04
CA VAL A 23 9.20 -11.94 4.91
C VAL A 23 8.04 -11.10 5.45
N SER A 24 7.49 -10.19 4.64
CA SER A 24 6.40 -9.31 5.07
C SER A 24 5.39 -9.08 3.97
N ILE A 25 4.12 -9.00 4.35
CA ILE A 25 3.00 -8.64 3.46
C ILE A 25 2.83 -7.13 3.53
N THR A 26 2.77 -6.48 2.37
CA THR A 26 2.61 -5.04 2.24
C THR A 26 1.59 -4.69 1.16
N GLY A 27 1.15 -3.42 1.11
CA GLY A 27 0.36 -2.93 -0.01
C GLY A 27 1.20 -2.83 -1.29
N GLN A 28 0.59 -3.05 -2.45
CA GLN A 28 1.26 -3.02 -3.75
C GLN A 28 2.03 -1.70 -4.01
N PHE A 29 1.58 -0.59 -3.43
CA PHE A 29 2.25 0.71 -3.54
C PHE A 29 3.71 0.67 -3.07
N VAL A 30 4.08 -0.20 -2.13
CA VAL A 30 5.47 -0.30 -1.62
C VAL A 30 6.43 -0.69 -2.75
N ALA A 31 6.04 -1.66 -3.59
CA ALA A 31 6.83 -2.07 -4.75
C ALA A 31 6.93 -0.96 -5.83
N GLN A 32 6.04 0.02 -5.80
CA GLN A 32 6.02 1.15 -6.73
C GLN A 32 6.85 2.33 -6.19
N SER A 33 6.81 2.57 -4.89
CA SER A 33 7.44 3.72 -4.23
C SER A 33 8.87 3.44 -3.75
N TYR A 34 9.20 2.19 -3.43
CA TYR A 34 10.51 1.82 -2.87
C TYR A 34 11.30 0.95 -3.85
N ARG A 35 12.62 1.13 -3.83
CA ARG A 35 13.59 0.32 -4.57
C ARG A 35 14.67 -0.15 -3.60
N ASN A 36 14.71 -1.44 -3.33
CA ASN A 36 15.80 -2.08 -2.61
C ASN A 36 16.28 -3.31 -3.41
N PRO A 37 17.53 -3.33 -3.92
CA PRO A 37 18.01 -4.41 -4.78
C PRO A 37 18.14 -5.76 -4.05
N GLY A 38 18.15 -5.76 -2.72
CA GLY A 38 18.15 -6.98 -1.89
C GLY A 38 16.77 -7.55 -1.62
N VAL A 39 15.69 -6.95 -2.14
CA VAL A 39 14.31 -7.38 -1.89
C VAL A 39 13.60 -7.74 -3.19
N ALA A 40 13.00 -8.93 -3.22
CA ALA A 40 12.06 -9.32 -4.27
C ALA A 40 10.62 -9.04 -3.82
N PHE A 41 9.85 -8.36 -4.67
CA PHE A 41 8.41 -8.16 -4.46
C PHE A 41 7.62 -9.21 -5.25
N VAL A 42 6.82 -10.01 -4.54
CA VAL A 42 6.02 -11.08 -5.12
C VAL A 42 4.53 -10.72 -4.97
N PRO A 43 3.74 -10.65 -6.06
CA PRO A 43 2.30 -10.43 -5.98
C PRO A 43 1.58 -11.56 -5.24
N VAL A 44 0.54 -11.20 -4.48
CA VAL A 44 -0.34 -12.14 -3.78
C VAL A 44 -1.78 -11.86 -4.25
N ASP A 45 -2.33 -12.76 -5.07
CA ASP A 45 -3.60 -12.57 -5.79
C ASP A 45 -4.79 -13.34 -5.16
N ASP A 46 -4.52 -14.19 -4.18
CA ASP A 46 -5.49 -15.09 -3.52
C ASP A 46 -6.00 -14.55 -2.18
N VAL A 47 -5.78 -13.26 -1.92
CA VAL A 47 -6.23 -12.58 -0.70
C VAL A 47 -7.23 -11.45 -1.03
N PRO A 48 -8.19 -11.16 -0.14
CA PRO A 48 -9.07 -10.00 -0.31
C PRO A 48 -8.27 -8.70 -0.39
N SER A 49 -8.74 -7.77 -1.23
CA SER A 49 -8.13 -6.44 -1.32
C SER A 49 -8.18 -5.71 0.02
N CYS A 50 -7.08 -5.03 0.37
CA CYS A 50 -6.99 -4.19 1.57
C CYS A 50 -7.18 -2.72 1.19
N PRO A 51 -8.38 -2.13 1.38
CA PRO A 51 -8.66 -0.77 0.92
C PRO A 51 -7.99 0.28 1.81
N LEU A 52 -7.42 1.31 1.19
CA LEU A 52 -6.98 2.54 1.85
C LEU A 52 -8.12 3.55 1.86
N SER A 53 -8.47 4.08 3.03
CA SER A 53 -9.58 5.03 3.19
C SER A 53 -9.10 6.42 3.62
N LEU A 54 -9.62 7.47 2.96
CA LEU A 54 -9.51 8.84 3.47
C LEU A 54 -10.60 9.07 4.52
N CYS A 55 -10.23 8.98 5.80
CA CYS A 55 -11.13 9.23 6.91
C CYS A 55 -11.03 10.70 7.37
N THR A 56 -12.18 11.31 7.60
CA THR A 56 -12.32 12.70 8.06
C THR A 56 -13.48 12.76 9.05
N ARG A 57 -13.55 13.80 9.88
CA ARG A 57 -14.65 13.92 10.86
C ARG A 57 -15.99 14.02 10.14
N ASN A 58 -17.01 13.37 10.69
CA ASN A 58 -18.35 13.37 10.09
C ASN A 58 -18.95 14.78 10.01
N SER A 59 -18.75 15.59 11.05
CA SER A 59 -19.24 16.97 11.14
C SER A 59 -18.29 18.00 10.52
N ASP A 60 -17.33 17.59 9.70
CA ASP A 60 -16.37 18.52 9.09
C ASP A 60 -17.04 19.33 7.98
N THR A 61 -17.02 20.66 8.12
CA THR A 61 -17.59 21.62 7.17
C THR A 61 -16.54 22.43 6.42
N SER A 62 -15.26 22.07 6.54
CA SER A 62 -14.18 22.77 5.85
C SER A 62 -14.28 22.59 4.33
N SER A 63 -14.22 23.71 3.60
CA SER A 63 -14.15 23.70 2.13
C SER A 63 -12.91 22.97 1.64
N VAL A 64 -11.77 23.10 2.33
CA VAL A 64 -10.51 22.42 2.01
C VAL A 64 -10.64 20.90 2.16
N ILE A 65 -11.32 20.42 3.20
CA ILE A 65 -11.57 18.97 3.38
C ILE A 65 -12.51 18.44 2.30
N THR A 66 -13.52 19.23 1.92
CA THR A 66 -14.42 18.90 0.82
C THR A 66 -13.65 18.76 -0.50
N GLU A 67 -12.74 19.69 -0.78
CA GLU A 67 -11.89 19.67 -1.98
C GLU A 67 -10.93 18.48 -1.97
N LEU A 68 -10.29 18.19 -0.83
CA LEU A 68 -9.42 17.01 -0.68
C LEU A 68 -10.18 15.70 -0.95
N ARG A 69 -11.39 15.54 -0.40
CA ARG A 69 -12.24 14.37 -0.66
C ARG A 69 -12.55 14.21 -2.15
N ARG A 70 -12.84 15.31 -2.85
CA ARG A 70 -13.08 15.29 -4.31
C ARG A 70 -11.83 14.91 -5.09
N ALA A 71 -10.68 15.46 -4.73
CA ALA A 71 -9.42 15.15 -5.40
C ALA A 71 -9.05 13.67 -5.26
N VAL A 72 -9.14 13.10 -4.05
CA VAL A 72 -8.88 11.67 -3.81
C VAL A 72 -9.86 10.79 -4.60
N ALA A 73 -11.14 11.12 -4.63
CA ALA A 73 -12.15 10.38 -5.40
C ALA A 73 -11.98 10.48 -6.93
N ALA A 74 -11.24 11.48 -7.43
CA ALA A 74 -10.87 11.58 -8.84
C ALA A 74 -9.65 10.71 -9.16
N SER A 75 -8.66 10.68 -8.26
CA SER A 75 -7.44 9.87 -8.42
C SER A 75 -7.72 8.37 -8.43
N THR A 76 -8.62 7.87 -7.59
CA THR A 76 -8.96 6.44 -7.53
C THR A 76 -9.63 5.92 -8.81
N ARG A 77 -10.47 6.75 -9.44
CA ARG A 77 -11.18 6.41 -10.69
C ARG A 77 -10.23 6.22 -11.89
N THR A 78 -9.05 6.83 -11.81
CA THR A 78 -8.01 6.76 -12.85
C THR A 78 -7.22 5.44 -12.76
N GLU A 79 -7.13 4.84 -11.56
CA GLU A 79 -6.41 3.58 -11.33
C GLU A 79 -7.24 2.34 -11.71
N GLU A 80 -8.55 2.35 -11.48
CA GLU A 80 -9.45 1.25 -11.91
C GLU A 80 -9.40 0.99 -13.42
N SER A 81 -9.19 2.05 -14.22
CA SER A 81 -9.10 1.97 -15.69
C SER A 81 -7.78 1.37 -16.22
N ARG A 82 -6.80 1.08 -15.34
CA ARG A 82 -5.47 0.54 -15.71
C ARG A 82 -5.27 -0.94 -15.37
N THR A 83 -6.28 -1.64 -14.86
CA THR A 83 -6.19 -3.08 -14.57
C THR A 83 -6.38 -3.89 -15.86
N PRO A 84 -5.39 -4.66 -16.36
CA PRO A 84 -5.58 -5.50 -17.53
C PRO A 84 -6.43 -6.73 -17.20
N ALA A 85 -7.20 -7.20 -18.18
CA ALA A 85 -8.02 -8.40 -18.07
C ALA A 85 -7.16 -9.63 -17.71
N ARG A 86 -7.55 -10.33 -16.64
CA ARG A 86 -6.95 -11.60 -16.22
C ARG A 86 -7.03 -12.61 -17.37
N HIS A 87 -5.90 -13.14 -17.82
CA HIS A 87 -5.85 -14.28 -18.74
C HIS A 87 -6.25 -15.54 -17.98
N SER A 88 -7.20 -16.27 -18.57
CA SER A 88 -7.71 -17.59 -18.19
C SER A 88 -6.70 -18.71 -18.41
#